data_AF-A0A9D2KZC6-F1
#
_entry.id   AF-A0A9D2KZC6-F1
#
_cell.length_a   1.000
_cell.length_b   1.000
_cell.length_c   1.000
_cell.angle_alpha   90.00
_cell.angle_beta   90.00
_cell.angle_gamma   90.00
#
_symmetry.space_group_name_H-M   'P 1'
#
loop_
_entity.id
_entity.type
_entity.pdbx_description
1 polymer ?
#
loop_
_entity_poly.entity_id
_entity_poly.type
_entity_poly.pdbx_seq_one_letter_code
_entity_poly.pdbx_strand_id
1 'polypeptide(L)'
;MLLNEWIKGGLLAVIGVCSGLLVSGGVFTVILSVGLVPRFAGKTHTGDRIFLYEEMVVLGTLAGNFLSVFGYSGHLSRKLYEIFPAAGGVWQMLTGCLTVMFGLFAGIFVGCLALAIAEMLDTIPIFARRTGFRHGLGIAVLSVALGKLAGSLYYFLGGFAGH
;
A
#
# COMPACT_ATOMS: atom_id res chain seq x y z
N MET A 1 14.50 -20.21 28.39
CA MET A 1 15.09 -19.67 27.14
C MET A 1 14.24 -20.06 25.93
N LEU A 2 14.03 -21.36 25.65
CA LEU A 2 13.21 -21.82 24.51
C LEU A 2 11.73 -21.35 24.56
N LEU A 3 11.07 -21.37 25.72
CA LEU A 3 9.67 -20.92 25.84
C LEU A 3 9.48 -19.44 25.47
N ASN A 4 10.46 -18.59 25.80
CA ASN A 4 10.40 -17.15 25.52
C ASN A 4 10.59 -16.86 24.01
N GLU A 5 11.37 -17.68 23.32
CA GLU A 5 11.58 -17.57 21.86
C GLU A 5 10.34 -17.99 21.06
N TRP A 6 9.62 -19.03 21.50
CA TRP A 6 8.33 -19.42 20.91
C TRP A 6 7.24 -18.35 21.11
N ILE A 7 7.19 -17.73 22.29
CA ILE A 7 6.23 -16.65 22.60
C ILE A 7 6.52 -15.41 21.73
N LYS A 8 7.79 -15.02 21.61
CA LYS A 8 8.19 -13.90 20.72
C LYS A 8 7.87 -14.19 19.27
N GLY A 9 8.17 -15.41 18.77
CA GLY A 9 7.86 -15.82 17.40
C GLY A 9 6.36 -15.80 17.11
N GLY A 10 5.54 -16.29 18.05
CA GLY A 10 4.09 -16.21 17.96
C GLY A 10 3.57 -14.77 17.92
N LEU A 11 4.10 -13.90 18.79
CA LEU A 11 3.72 -12.48 18.83
C LEU A 11 4.08 -11.74 17.52
N LEU A 12 5.29 -11.97 17.01
CA LEU A 12 5.76 -11.41 15.74
C LEU A 12 4.90 -11.88 14.56
N ALA A 13 4.53 -13.16 14.55
CA ALA A 13 3.63 -13.70 13.53
C ALA A 13 2.24 -13.05 13.58
N VAL A 14 1.66 -12.88 14.78
CA VAL A 14 0.36 -12.20 14.95
C VAL A 14 0.43 -10.75 14.51
N ILE A 15 1.45 -10.00 14.94
CA ILE A 15 1.63 -8.60 14.54
C ILE A 15 1.84 -8.48 13.03
N GLY A 16 2.59 -9.40 12.42
CA GLY A 16 2.79 -9.46 10.97
C GLY A 16 1.48 -9.72 10.22
N VAL A 17 0.66 -10.67 10.67
CA VAL A 17 -0.63 -10.97 10.06
C VAL A 17 -1.60 -9.79 10.22
N CYS A 18 -1.69 -9.21 11.41
CA CYS A 18 -2.57 -8.06 11.67
C CYS A 18 -2.18 -6.84 10.84
N SER A 19 -0.89 -6.53 10.74
CA SER A 19 -0.41 -5.40 9.92
C SER A 19 -0.63 -5.65 8.42
N GLY A 20 -0.41 -6.87 7.94
CA GLY A 20 -0.71 -7.25 6.55
C GLY A 20 -2.19 -7.12 6.20
N LEU A 21 -3.09 -7.60 7.07
CA LEU A 21 -4.54 -7.47 6.90
C LEU A 21 -4.99 -6.01 6.92
N LEU A 22 -4.46 -5.19 7.84
CA LEU A 22 -4.76 -3.76 7.91
C LEU A 22 -4.33 -3.02 6.64
N VAL A 23 -3.11 -3.28 6.15
CA VAL A 23 -2.59 -2.65 4.93
C VAL A 23 -3.40 -3.07 3.70
N SER A 24 -3.68 -4.37 3.55
CA SER A 24 -4.46 -4.89 2.42
C SER A 24 -5.87 -4.32 2.40
N GLY A 25 -6.57 -4.34 3.55
CA GLY A 25 -7.91 -3.77 3.68
C GLY A 25 -7.93 -2.25 3.41
N GLY A 26 -6.90 -1.52 3.86
CA GLY A 26 -6.78 -0.08 3.62
C GLY A 26 -6.62 0.25 2.14
N VAL A 27 -5.70 -0.41 1.44
CA VAL A 27 -5.46 -0.18 0.00
C VAL A 27 -6.71 -0.54 -0.82
N PHE A 28 -7.34 -1.68 -0.51
CA PHE A 28 -8.54 -2.14 -1.20
C PHE A 28 -9.73 -1.18 -0.99
N THR A 29 -9.94 -0.75 0.26
CA THR A 29 -11.00 0.22 0.60
C THR A 29 -10.80 1.53 -0.14
N VAL A 30 -9.57 2.06 -0.21
CA VAL A 30 -9.28 3.30 -0.93
C VAL A 30 -9.57 3.16 -2.41
N ILE A 31 -9.14 2.05 -3.05
CA ILE A 31 -9.36 1.83 -4.49
C ILE A 31 -10.86 1.77 -4.84
N LEU A 32 -11.66 1.10 -4.00
CA LEU A 32 -13.11 1.01 -4.20
C LEU A 32 -13.85 2.29 -3.82
N SER A 33 -13.51 2.93 -2.69
CA SER A 33 -14.20 4.13 -2.20
C SER A 33 -13.98 5.31 -3.13
N VAL A 34 -12.78 5.43 -3.69
CA VAL A 34 -12.43 6.45 -4.69
C VAL A 34 -13.12 6.18 -6.04
N GLY A 35 -13.69 4.99 -6.23
CA GLY A 35 -14.45 4.64 -7.43
C GLY A 35 -13.56 4.43 -8.66
N LEU A 36 -12.28 4.12 -8.46
CA LEU A 36 -11.33 3.92 -9.55
C LEU A 36 -11.74 2.70 -10.41
N VAL A 37 -12.05 1.57 -9.76
CA VAL A 37 -12.56 0.35 -10.41
C VAL A 37 -13.87 0.58 -11.17
N PRO A 38 -14.94 1.14 -10.56
CA PRO A 38 -16.20 1.38 -11.28
C PRO A 38 -16.08 2.45 -12.37
N ARG A 39 -15.20 3.46 -12.23
CA ARG A 39 -14.93 4.42 -13.33
C ARG A 39 -14.35 3.73 -14.57
N PHE A 40 -13.40 2.81 -14.38
CA PHE A 40 -12.85 2.04 -15.50
C PHE A 40 -13.88 1.08 -16.10
N ALA A 41 -14.66 0.38 -15.27
CA ALA A 41 -15.73 -0.50 -15.74
C ALA A 41 -16.86 0.24 -16.50
N GLY A 42 -17.18 1.48 -16.08
CA GLY A 42 -18.15 2.34 -16.75
C GLY A 42 -17.68 2.85 -18.13
N LYS A 43 -16.39 3.20 -18.25
CA LYS A 43 -15.81 3.71 -19.52
C LYS A 43 -15.66 2.63 -20.60
N THR A 44 -15.61 1.36 -20.22
CA THR A 44 -15.56 0.21 -21.13
C THR A 44 -16.93 -0.42 -21.41
N HIS A 45 -18.03 0.23 -20.98
CA HIS A 45 -19.40 -0.31 -21.07
C HIS A 45 -19.55 -1.72 -20.49
N THR A 46 -18.67 -2.11 -19.56
CA THR A 46 -18.61 -3.46 -18.96
C THR A 46 -18.78 -3.37 -17.45
N GLY A 47 -19.88 -2.73 -17.02
CA GLY A 47 -20.24 -2.61 -15.59
C GLY A 47 -20.53 -3.95 -14.91
N ASP A 48 -20.82 -4.99 -15.70
CA ASP A 48 -21.18 -6.33 -15.20
C ASP A 48 -19.95 -7.20 -14.84
N ARG A 49 -18.72 -6.68 -15.04
CA ARG A 49 -17.46 -7.40 -14.80
C ARG A 49 -16.52 -6.68 -13.82
N ILE A 50 -17.07 -6.00 -12.82
CA ILE A 50 -16.29 -5.33 -11.76
C ILE A 50 -15.31 -6.31 -11.08
N PHE A 51 -15.74 -7.56 -10.87
CA PHE A 51 -14.92 -8.63 -10.30
C PHE A 51 -13.64 -8.93 -11.11
N LEU A 52 -13.67 -8.80 -12.44
CA LEU A 52 -12.47 -9.04 -13.27
C LEU A 52 -11.43 -7.94 -13.08
N TYR A 53 -11.86 -6.69 -12.89
CA TYR A 53 -10.94 -5.59 -12.59
C TYR A 53 -10.31 -5.75 -11.22
N GLU A 54 -11.08 -6.24 -10.25
CA GLU A 54 -10.60 -6.55 -8.90
C GLU A 54 -9.52 -7.64 -8.93
N GLU A 55 -9.78 -8.75 -9.63
CA GLU A 55 -8.82 -9.84 -9.83
C GLU A 55 -7.55 -9.36 -10.55
N MET A 56 -7.65 -8.45 -11.53
CA MET A 56 -6.47 -7.87 -12.17
C MET A 56 -5.64 -7.00 -11.22
N VAL A 57 -6.27 -6.27 -10.30
CA VAL A 57 -5.57 -5.51 -9.25
C VAL A 57 -4.88 -6.47 -8.28
N VAL A 58 -5.56 -7.53 -7.84
CA VAL A 58 -4.99 -8.56 -6.98
C VAL A 58 -3.80 -9.24 -7.66
N LEU A 59 -3.95 -9.69 -8.91
CA LEU A 59 -2.87 -10.27 -9.70
C LEU A 59 -1.70 -9.30 -9.91
N GLY A 60 -1.98 -8.02 -10.16
CA GLY A 60 -0.95 -6.98 -10.29
C GLY A 60 -0.17 -6.76 -8.99
N THR A 61 -0.84 -6.75 -7.84
CA THR A 61 -0.19 -6.62 -6.53
C THR A 61 0.61 -7.87 -6.16
N LEU A 62 0.09 -9.07 -6.45
CA LEU A 62 0.83 -10.33 -6.28
C LEU A 62 2.07 -10.37 -7.16
N ALA A 63 1.93 -10.07 -8.45
CA ALA A 63 3.05 -10.01 -9.38
C ALA A 63 4.09 -8.95 -8.97
N GLY A 64 3.64 -7.76 -8.55
CA GLY A 64 4.51 -6.70 -8.03
C GLY A 64 5.21 -7.09 -6.73
N ASN A 65 4.53 -7.78 -5.82
CA ASN A 65 5.11 -8.29 -4.59
C ASN A 65 6.17 -9.37 -4.88
N PHE A 66 5.87 -10.31 -5.78
CA PHE A 66 6.85 -11.28 -6.26
C PHE A 66 8.06 -10.58 -6.91
N LEU A 67 7.84 -9.62 -7.80
CA LEU A 67 8.92 -8.85 -8.42
C LEU A 67 9.72 -8.02 -7.41
N SER A 68 9.11 -7.49 -6.34
CA SER A 68 9.80 -6.75 -5.29
C SER A 68 10.66 -7.67 -4.42
N VAL A 69 10.08 -8.80 -4.00
CA VAL A 69 10.78 -9.85 -3.22
C VAL A 69 11.93 -10.44 -4.02
N PHE A 70 11.77 -10.69 -5.32
CA PHE A 70 12.84 -11.21 -6.18
C PHE A 70 13.78 -10.14 -6.76
N GLY A 71 13.35 -8.88 -6.81
CA GLY A 71 14.04 -7.79 -7.52
C GLY A 71 14.83 -6.84 -6.65
N TYR A 72 14.62 -6.81 -5.32
CA TYR A 72 15.36 -5.88 -4.44
C TYR A 72 15.99 -6.53 -3.20
N SER A 73 15.74 -7.82 -2.94
CA SER A 73 16.43 -8.56 -1.88
C SER A 73 16.79 -9.98 -2.30
N GLY A 74 18.09 -10.24 -2.44
CA GLY A 74 18.68 -11.47 -1.92
C GLY A 74 19.07 -12.56 -2.93
N HIS A 75 20.40 -12.74 -3.03
CA HIS A 75 21.11 -13.99 -3.31
C HIS A 75 21.02 -14.64 -4.71
N LEU A 76 19.86 -14.74 -5.35
CA LEU A 76 19.74 -15.44 -6.64
C LEU A 76 20.24 -14.59 -7.81
N SER A 77 19.91 -13.29 -7.85
CA SER A 77 20.38 -12.37 -8.90
C SER A 77 21.89 -12.14 -8.87
N ARG A 78 22.51 -12.11 -7.67
CA ARG A 78 23.98 -12.12 -7.55
C ARG A 78 24.60 -13.45 -8.00
N LYS A 79 23.98 -14.58 -7.64
CA LYS A 79 24.45 -15.92 -8.03
C LYS A 79 24.30 -16.18 -9.53
N LEU A 80 23.26 -15.67 -10.19
CA LEU A 80 23.12 -15.70 -11.66
C LEU A 80 24.11 -14.74 -12.35
N TYR A 81 24.41 -13.57 -11.78
CA TYR A 81 25.42 -12.64 -12.32
C TYR A 81 26.83 -13.23 -12.26
N GLU A 82 27.15 -14.04 -11.24
CA GLU A 82 28.43 -14.76 -11.12
C GLU A 82 28.54 -15.98 -12.05
N ILE A 83 27.42 -16.64 -12.43
CA ILE A 83 27.43 -17.82 -13.32
C ILE A 83 27.58 -17.44 -14.81
N PHE A 84 27.12 -16.26 -15.23
CA PHE A 84 27.22 -15.79 -16.63
C PHE A 84 27.78 -14.35 -16.73
N PRO A 85 29.11 -14.16 -16.56
CA PRO A 85 29.75 -12.84 -16.64
C PRO A 85 29.69 -12.21 -18.04
N ALA A 86 29.53 -13.01 -19.10
CA ALA A 86 29.51 -12.54 -20.49
C ALA A 86 28.19 -11.83 -20.91
N ALA A 87 27.12 -11.94 -20.12
CA ALA A 87 25.81 -11.33 -20.41
C ALA A 87 25.41 -10.24 -19.40
N GLY A 88 26.34 -9.80 -18.54
CA GLY A 88 26.08 -8.84 -17.47
C GLY A 88 25.53 -7.49 -17.96
N GLY A 89 26.00 -7.01 -19.12
CA GLY A 89 25.51 -5.76 -19.72
C GLY A 89 24.04 -5.83 -20.14
N VAL A 90 23.61 -6.94 -20.77
CA VAL A 90 22.22 -7.12 -21.22
C VAL A 90 21.28 -7.27 -20.02
N TRP A 91 21.68 -8.03 -19.00
CA TRP A 91 20.90 -8.20 -17.77
C TRP A 91 20.71 -6.88 -17.01
N GLN A 92 21.73 -6.03 -16.96
CA GLN A 92 21.67 -4.74 -16.27
C GLN A 92 20.80 -3.73 -17.03
N MET A 93 20.85 -3.73 -18.36
CA MET A 93 19.95 -2.93 -19.20
C MET A 93 18.50 -3.40 -19.10
N LEU A 94 18.24 -4.71 -19.10
CA LEU A 94 16.90 -5.28 -18.97
C LEU A 94 16.27 -4.93 -17.60
N THR A 95 17.05 -5.06 -16.52
CA THR A 95 16.62 -4.73 -15.16
C THR A 95 16.37 -3.23 -15.01
N GLY A 96 17.24 -2.39 -15.59
CA GLY A 96 17.05 -0.94 -15.62
C GLY A 96 15.79 -0.54 -16.38
N CYS A 97 15.57 -1.10 -17.57
CA CYS A 97 14.39 -0.84 -18.39
C CYS A 97 13.09 -1.27 -17.67
N LEU A 98 13.09 -2.44 -17.05
CA LEU A 98 11.95 -2.94 -16.29
C LEU A 98 11.62 -2.05 -15.08
N THR A 99 12.65 -1.53 -14.39
CA THR A 99 12.48 -0.60 -13.27
C THR A 99 11.86 0.72 -13.73
N VAL A 100 12.30 1.26 -14.87
CA VAL A 100 11.74 2.48 -15.46
C VAL A 100 10.28 2.26 -15.88
N MET A 101 9.97 1.13 -16.51
CA MET A 101 8.59 0.79 -16.86
C MET A 101 7.71 0.65 -15.62
N PHE A 102 8.17 -0.09 -14.60
CA PHE A 102 7.44 -0.25 -13.35
C PHE A 102 7.22 1.10 -12.65
N GLY A 103 8.24 1.96 -12.61
CA GLY A 103 8.14 3.31 -12.05
C GLY A 103 7.14 4.19 -12.80
N LEU A 104 7.09 4.10 -14.13
CA LEU A 104 6.14 4.85 -14.95
C LEU A 104 4.69 4.38 -14.73
N PHE A 105 4.46 3.07 -14.73
CA PHE A 105 3.14 2.50 -14.45
C PHE A 105 2.67 2.81 -13.03
N ALA A 106 3.56 2.68 -12.03
CA ALA A 106 3.26 3.06 -10.65
C ALA A 106 2.95 4.56 -10.53
N GLY A 107 3.68 5.42 -11.24
CA GLY A 107 3.44 6.86 -11.28
C GLY A 107 2.08 7.23 -11.86
N ILE A 108 1.67 6.61 -12.98
CA ILE A 108 0.34 6.81 -13.57
C ILE A 108 -0.75 6.35 -12.60
N PHE A 109 -0.58 5.17 -11.98
CA PHE A 109 -1.53 4.65 -11.01
C PHE A 109 -1.71 5.57 -9.80
N VAL A 110 -0.60 5.98 -9.17
CA VAL A 110 -0.62 6.91 -8.01
C VAL A 110 -1.19 8.27 -8.42
N GLY A 111 -0.88 8.76 -9.62
CA GLY A 111 -1.43 10.00 -10.16
C GLY A 111 -2.96 9.95 -10.35
N CYS A 112 -3.49 8.85 -10.87
CA CYS A 112 -4.94 8.62 -10.98
C CYS A 112 -5.60 8.53 -9.60
N LEU A 113 -4.97 7.83 -8.65
CA LEU A 113 -5.47 7.71 -7.28
C LEU A 113 -5.50 9.08 -6.58
N ALA A 114 -4.44 9.89 -6.75
CA ALA A 114 -4.38 11.25 -6.21
C ALA A 114 -5.45 12.17 -6.82
N LEU A 115 -5.64 12.13 -8.14
CA LEU A 115 -6.68 12.92 -8.82
C LEU A 115 -8.08 12.55 -8.31
N ALA A 116 -8.36 11.26 -8.18
CA ALA A 116 -9.67 10.79 -7.76
C ALA A 116 -9.93 11.04 -6.26
N ILE A 117 -8.90 11.02 -5.41
CA ILE A 117 -8.98 11.53 -4.03
C ILE A 117 -9.25 13.05 -4.04
N ALA A 118 -8.60 13.83 -4.90
CA ALA A 118 -8.81 15.27 -4.98
C ALA A 118 -10.27 15.60 -5.36
N GLU A 119 -10.83 14.91 -6.37
CA GLU A 119 -12.24 15.04 -6.74
C GLU A 119 -13.18 14.70 -5.57
N MET A 120 -12.87 13.66 -4.79
CA MET A 120 -13.64 13.32 -3.59
C MET A 120 -13.49 14.38 -2.50
N LEU A 121 -12.27 14.87 -2.25
CA LEU A 121 -11.95 15.84 -1.20
C LEU A 121 -12.70 17.16 -1.38
N ASP A 122 -12.84 17.64 -2.62
CA ASP A 122 -13.61 18.85 -2.94
C ASP A 122 -15.10 18.72 -2.62
N THR A 123 -15.64 17.50 -2.63
CA THR A 123 -17.04 17.25 -2.26
C THR A 123 -17.28 17.15 -0.75
N ILE A 124 -16.24 16.85 0.04
CA ILE A 124 -16.33 16.76 1.51
C ILE A 124 -16.84 18.06 2.16
N PRO A 125 -16.30 19.26 1.88
CA PRO A 125 -16.78 20.49 2.51
C PRO A 125 -18.23 20.83 2.09
N ILE A 126 -18.63 20.46 0.87
CA ILE A 126 -19.99 20.63 0.37
C ILE A 126 -20.96 19.72 1.14
N PHE A 127 -20.60 18.45 1.32
CA PHE A 127 -21.35 17.49 2.15
C PHE A 127 -21.39 17.92 3.61
N ALA A 128 -20.28 18.38 4.17
CA ALA A 128 -20.20 18.85 5.55
C ALA A 128 -21.13 20.04 5.81
N ARG A 129 -21.26 20.96 4.84
CA ARG A 129 -22.19 22.09 4.94
C ARG A 129 -23.66 21.64 4.82
N ARG A 130 -23.98 20.67 3.94
CA ARG A 130 -25.36 20.13 3.81
C ARG A 130 -25.81 19.30 5.01
N THR A 131 -24.91 18.57 5.65
CA THR A 131 -25.26 17.66 6.76
C THR A 131 -25.42 18.40 8.09
N GLY A 132 -25.23 19.74 8.12
CA GLY A 132 -25.45 20.57 9.32
C GLY A 132 -24.50 20.27 10.48
N PHE A 133 -23.48 19.43 10.29
CA PHE A 133 -22.57 18.95 11.34
C PHE A 133 -21.46 19.96 11.65
N ARG A 134 -21.84 21.18 12.07
CA ARG A 134 -20.87 22.20 12.49
C ARG A 134 -20.05 21.81 13.72
N HIS A 135 -20.56 20.91 14.57
CA HIS A 135 -19.90 20.49 15.82
C HIS A 135 -19.06 19.20 15.70
N GLY A 136 -19.31 18.34 14.71
CA GLY A 136 -18.61 17.03 14.62
C GLY A 136 -17.23 17.10 13.97
N LEU A 137 -16.99 18.07 13.10
CA LEU A 137 -15.74 18.20 12.35
C LEU A 137 -14.55 18.51 13.27
N GLY A 138 -14.78 19.33 14.29
CA GLY A 138 -13.78 19.61 15.33
C GLY A 138 -13.42 18.37 16.16
N ILE A 139 -14.41 17.53 16.48
CA ILE A 139 -14.20 16.27 17.22
C ILE A 139 -13.41 15.27 16.37
N ALA A 140 -13.68 15.19 15.06
CA ALA A 140 -12.93 14.36 14.13
C ALA A 140 -11.45 14.79 14.06
N VAL A 141 -11.17 16.09 13.89
CA VAL A 141 -9.80 16.61 13.87
C VAL A 141 -9.09 16.41 15.21
N LEU A 142 -9.78 16.63 16.34
CA LEU A 142 -9.25 16.39 17.68
C LEU A 142 -8.90 14.90 17.87
N SER A 143 -9.74 13.98 17.40
CA SER A 143 -9.47 12.54 17.51
C SER A 143 -8.21 12.11 16.73
N VAL A 144 -8.01 12.68 15.54
CA VAL A 144 -6.80 12.44 14.73
C VAL A 144 -5.56 13.04 15.39
N ALA A 145 -5.67 14.25 15.94
CA ALA A 145 -4.59 14.90 16.67
C ALA A 145 -4.20 14.11 17.93
N LEU A 146 -5.18 13.65 18.70
CA LEU A 146 -4.96 12.78 19.87
C LEU A 146 -4.35 11.44 19.48
N GLY A 147 -4.78 10.82 18.38
CA GLY A 147 -4.18 9.58 17.88
C GLY A 147 -2.69 9.75 17.54
N LYS A 148 -2.32 10.83 16.85
CA LYS A 148 -0.91 11.16 16.57
C LYS A 148 -0.12 11.44 17.83
N LEU A 149 -0.69 12.20 18.76
CA LEU A 149 -0.05 12.55 20.03
C LEU A 149 0.20 11.29 20.88
N ALA A 150 -0.80 10.43 21.02
CA ALA A 150 -0.68 9.14 21.71
C ALA A 150 0.37 8.24 21.06
N GLY A 151 0.39 8.17 19.72
CA GLY A 151 1.41 7.42 18.98
C GLY A 151 2.83 7.95 19.22
N SER A 152 3.02 9.27 19.18
CA SER A 152 4.33 9.88 19.48
C SER A 152 4.75 9.69 20.94
N LEU A 153 3.80 9.72 21.87
CA LEU A 153 4.07 9.55 23.30
C LEU A 153 4.44 8.10 23.62
N TYR A 154 3.75 7.13 23.00
CA TYR A 154 4.09 5.71 23.11
C TYR A 154 5.48 5.41 22.52
N TYR A 155 5.80 5.98 21.35
CA TYR A 155 7.14 5.86 20.77
C TYR A 155 8.23 6.41 21.69
N PHE A 156 7.99 7.56 22.33
CA PHE A 156 8.92 8.16 23.26
C PHE A 156 9.08 7.30 24.53
N LEU A 157 7.98 6.92 25.20
CA LEU A 157 8.02 6.08 26.42
C LEU A 157 8.65 4.70 26.19
N GLY A 158 8.37 4.06 25.05
CA GLY A 158 9.01 2.80 24.66
C GLY A 158 10.50 2.92 24.38
N GLY A 159 10.97 4.08 23.93
CA GLY A 159 12.40 4.38 23.75
C GLY A 159 13.17 4.59 25.05
N PHE A 160 12.52 5.06 26.12
CA PHE A 160 13.16 5.22 27.44
C PHE A 160 13.15 3.96 28.32
N ALA A 161 12.23 3.02 28.07
CA ALA A 161 12.10 1.79 28.87
C ALA A 161 13.08 0.66 28.48
N GLY A 162 13.93 0.89 27.48
CA GLY A 162 14.89 -0.09 26.94
C GLY A 162 16.35 0.10 27.38
N HIS A 163 16.61 0.93 28.39
CA HIS A 163 17.95 1.21 28.94
C HIS A 163 18.04 0.86 30.42
#